data_AF-A2BWH8-F1
#
_entry.id   AF-A2BWH8-F1
#
_cell.length_a   1.000
_cell.length_b   1.000
_cell.length_c   1.000
_cell.angle_alpha   90.00
_cell.angle_beta   90.00
_cell.angle_gamma   90.00
#
_symmetry.space_group_name_H-M   'P 1'
#
loop_
_entity.id
_entity.type
_entity.pdbx_description
1 polymer ?
#
loop_
_entity_poly.entity_id
_entity_poly.type
_entity_poly.pdbx_seq_one_letter_code
_entity_poly.pdbx_strand_id
1 'polypeptide(L)'
;MIIKLNLLRIFIISLLVIIFPLIQNQWLNLYLFDKNSFTIYKTLYFLSGLLIPVLVSITSLKNFTFYKFSNYKIKKNKEITGKLLFIIVVTALFIFSSLFLTYLFINFKIFFNIVISNNNYLLDFNFNKYIISVVIISILLIFRKLKLIIKKIILINFLMISSMIWYAKLNNILFNDTFLVKNHLTFDNVNSINLLLLLSLEISYYLWSYLSQANYLTDWSIPAQPNNLLISFVKIIFFYLMVILYYFIISN
;
A
#
# COMPACT_ATOMS: atom_id res chain seq x y z
N MET A 1 11.45 21.08 -16.64
CA MET A 1 11.86 21.59 -15.31
C MET A 1 12.38 20.42 -14.51
N ILE A 2 13.71 20.21 -14.59
CA ILE A 2 14.43 19.16 -13.88
C ILE A 2 14.22 19.40 -12.39
N ILE A 3 13.86 18.33 -11.69
CA ILE A 3 13.48 18.37 -10.29
C ILE A 3 14.66 18.93 -9.48
N LYS A 4 14.55 20.16 -8.99
CA LYS A 4 15.37 20.68 -7.89
C LYS A 4 14.94 19.98 -6.59
N LEU A 5 15.06 18.65 -6.54
CA LEU A 5 15.08 17.94 -5.27
C LEU A 5 16.42 18.32 -4.68
N ASN A 6 16.39 19.19 -3.67
CA ASN A 6 17.59 19.56 -2.96
C ASN A 6 18.22 18.25 -2.45
N LEU A 7 19.37 17.84 -3.00
CA LEU A 7 20.05 16.59 -2.65
C LEU A 7 20.20 16.46 -1.13
N LEU A 8 20.46 17.59 -0.48
CA LEU A 8 20.48 17.75 0.97
C LEU A 8 19.21 17.23 1.66
N ARG A 9 18.02 17.53 1.11
CA ARG A 9 16.74 17.08 1.69
C ARG A 9 16.55 15.57 1.55
N ILE A 10 16.93 14.98 0.41
CA ILE A 10 16.88 13.52 0.24
C ILE A 10 17.85 12.86 1.22
N PHE A 11 19.07 13.40 1.32
CA PHE A 11 20.09 12.90 2.23
C PHE A 11 19.65 12.97 3.70
N ILE A 12 19.07 14.09 4.14
CA ILE A 12 18.51 14.22 5.49
C ILE A 12 17.39 13.20 5.74
N ILE A 13 16.48 13.00 4.78
CA ILE A 13 15.40 12.02 4.89
C ILE A 13 15.97 10.60 5.01
N SER A 14 16.95 10.22 4.18
CA SER A 14 17.58 8.90 4.28
C SER A 14 18.31 8.71 5.61
N LEU A 15 18.95 9.75 6.13
CA LEU A 15 19.61 9.70 7.44
C LEU A 15 18.61 9.49 8.57
N LEU A 16 17.50 10.24 8.56
CA LEU A 16 16.42 10.07 9.54
C LEU A 16 15.78 8.68 9.47
N VAL A 17 15.59 8.14 8.26
CA VAL A 17 15.08 6.78 8.04
C VAL A 17 15.99 5.71 8.65
N ILE A 18 17.30 5.96 8.73
CA ILE A 18 18.28 5.03 9.34
C ILE A 18 18.39 5.25 10.86
N ILE A 19 18.43 6.51 11.32
CA ILE A 19 18.65 6.85 12.73
C ILE A 19 17.42 6.55 13.58
N PHE A 20 16.22 6.93 13.12
CA PHE A 20 15.00 6.78 13.90
C PHE A 20 14.71 5.33 14.34
N PRO A 21 14.83 4.28 13.50
CA PRO A 21 14.60 2.91 13.94
C PRO A 21 15.65 2.43 14.96
N LEU A 22 16.91 2.88 14.83
CA LEU A 22 17.96 2.58 15.81
C LEU A 22 17.67 3.20 17.17
N ILE A 23 17.23 4.46 17.19
CA ILE A 23 16.77 5.13 18.42
C ILE A 23 15.56 4.39 19.00
N GLN A 24 14.60 4.01 18.16
CA GLN A 24 13.41 3.27 18.59
C GLN A 24 13.80 1.95 19.29
N ASN A 25 14.71 1.16 18.72
CA ASN A 25 15.17 -0.10 19.32
C ASN A 25 15.99 0.14 20.61
N GLN A 26 16.83 1.17 20.66
CA GLN A 26 17.70 1.46 21.82
C GLN A 26 16.95 2.09 23.01
N TRP A 27 16.06 3.05 22.76
CA TRP A 27 15.38 3.82 23.82
C TRP A 27 14.17 3.07 24.39
N LEU A 28 13.56 2.19 23.59
CA LEU A 28 12.43 1.37 24.00
C LEU A 28 12.90 -0.09 24.15
N ASN A 29 14.01 -0.25 24.89
CA ASN A 29 14.68 -1.53 25.04
C ASN A 29 13.71 -2.57 25.61
N LEU A 30 13.50 -3.65 24.86
CA LEU A 30 12.44 -4.60 25.12
C LEU A 30 12.54 -5.26 26.51
N TYR A 31 13.77 -5.36 27.01
CA TYR A 31 14.11 -5.93 28.31
C TYR A 31 13.50 -5.19 29.52
N LEU A 32 13.18 -3.90 29.41
CA LEU A 32 12.54 -3.14 30.49
C LEU A 32 11.01 -3.38 30.57
N PHE A 33 10.41 -4.07 29.59
CA PHE A 33 8.95 -4.29 29.50
C PHE A 33 8.40 -5.46 30.32
N ASP A 34 9.25 -6.33 30.84
CA ASP A 34 8.82 -7.61 31.42
C ASP A 34 8.14 -7.51 32.79
N LYS A 35 8.17 -6.34 33.45
CA LYS A 35 7.64 -6.23 34.82
C LYS A 35 6.16 -5.88 34.97
N ASN A 36 5.47 -5.39 33.94
CA ASN A 36 4.01 -5.12 34.01
C ASN A 36 3.34 -5.09 32.63
N SER A 37 2.10 -5.58 32.55
CA SER A 37 1.30 -5.65 31.31
C SER A 37 0.85 -4.28 30.77
N PHE A 38 0.80 -3.24 31.63
CA PHE A 38 0.32 -1.89 31.30
C PHE A 38 1.33 -0.78 31.68
N THR A 39 2.58 -0.90 31.26
CA THR A 39 3.55 0.20 31.47
C THR A 39 3.38 1.28 30.39
N ILE A 40 3.58 2.55 30.77
CA ILE A 40 3.64 3.71 29.86
C ILE A 40 4.64 3.45 28.72
N TYR A 41 5.69 2.67 28.98
CA TYR A 41 6.65 2.28 27.97
C TYR A 41 6.02 1.40 26.87
N LYS A 42 5.18 0.40 27.19
CA LYS A 42 4.54 -0.46 26.18
C LYS A 42 3.62 0.34 25.27
N THR A 43 2.89 1.32 25.82
CA THR A 43 2.03 2.20 25.03
C THR A 43 2.84 3.14 24.14
N LEU A 44 3.96 3.68 24.63
CA LEU A 44 4.90 4.48 23.82
C LEU A 44 5.51 3.67 22.69
N TYR A 45 5.90 2.41 22.94
CA TYR A 45 6.41 1.52 21.89
C TYR A 45 5.35 1.21 20.83
N PHE A 46 4.12 0.89 21.24
CA PHE A 46 3.01 0.71 20.31
C PHE A 46 2.77 1.96 19.43
N LEU A 47 2.68 3.13 20.06
CA LEU A 47 2.46 4.40 19.37
C LEU A 47 3.62 4.72 18.41
N SER A 48 4.86 4.48 18.82
CA SER A 48 6.04 4.69 17.98
C SER A 48 5.99 3.83 16.72
N GLY A 49 5.51 2.58 16.83
CA GLY A 49 5.30 1.69 15.70
C GLY A 49 4.21 2.15 14.73
N LEU A 50 3.17 2.82 15.24
CA LEU A 50 2.06 3.35 14.45
C LEU A 50 2.35 4.68 13.74
N LEU A 51 3.37 5.44 14.17
CA LEU A 51 3.71 6.73 13.56
C LEU A 51 3.95 6.61 12.05
N ILE A 52 4.63 5.56 11.62
CA ILE A 52 5.01 5.39 10.22
C ILE A 52 3.86 4.92 9.33
N PRO A 53 3.05 3.93 9.73
CA PRO A 53 1.83 3.62 9.01
C PRO A 53 0.93 4.85 8.84
N VAL A 54 0.78 5.67 9.89
CA VAL A 54 0.05 6.94 9.82
C VAL A 54 0.69 7.90 8.83
N LEU A 55 2.00 8.10 8.89
CA LEU A 55 2.72 8.96 7.95
C LEU A 55 2.57 8.50 6.50
N VAL A 56 2.67 7.20 6.24
CA VAL A 56 2.43 6.58 4.92
C VAL A 56 1.01 6.88 4.44
N SER A 57 0.01 6.72 5.31
CA SER A 57 -1.38 6.98 4.92
C SER A 57 -1.64 8.45 4.56
N ILE A 58 -1.12 9.39 5.36
CA ILE A 58 -1.28 10.83 5.13
C ILE A 58 -0.55 11.27 3.86
N THR A 59 0.69 10.80 3.68
CA THR A 59 1.49 11.12 2.49
C THR A 59 0.87 10.55 1.23
N SER A 60 0.35 9.32 1.28
CA SER A 60 -0.40 8.72 0.16
C SER A 60 -1.66 9.51 -0.19
N LEU A 61 -2.48 9.88 0.80
CA LEU A 61 -3.68 10.69 0.55
C LEU A 61 -3.35 12.04 -0.09
N LYS A 62 -2.30 12.71 0.39
CA LYS A 62 -1.94 14.06 -0.07
C LYS A 62 -1.31 14.05 -1.46
N ASN A 63 -0.42 13.09 -1.72
CA ASN A 63 0.45 13.15 -2.89
C ASN A 63 0.05 12.17 -4.01
N PHE A 64 -0.72 11.12 -3.70
CA PHE A 64 -0.97 10.00 -4.64
C PHE A 64 -2.46 9.81 -5.03
N THR A 65 -3.33 10.77 -4.70
CA THR A 65 -4.80 10.66 -4.95
C THR A 65 -5.26 11.33 -6.25
N PHE A 66 -4.69 12.47 -6.60
CA PHE A 66 -5.10 13.25 -7.78
C PHE A 66 -3.92 13.58 -8.65
N TYR A 67 -3.71 12.76 -9.66
CA TYR A 67 -2.84 13.16 -10.76
C TYR A 67 -3.63 14.09 -11.67
N LYS A 68 -3.46 15.40 -11.45
CA LYS A 68 -3.89 16.42 -12.41
C LYS A 68 -2.99 16.30 -13.65
N PHE A 69 -3.34 15.40 -14.55
CA PHE A 69 -2.73 15.30 -15.87
C PHE A 69 -3.22 16.43 -16.81
N SER A 70 -4.12 17.29 -16.32
CA SER A 70 -4.58 18.50 -17.00
C SER A 70 -3.50 19.59 -16.91
N ASN A 71 -2.84 19.89 -18.03
CA ASN A 71 -2.46 21.25 -18.49
C ASN A 71 -1.30 21.26 -19.49
N TYR A 72 -0.64 20.12 -19.73
CA TYR A 72 0.33 20.07 -20.82
C TYR A 72 -0.44 19.87 -22.13
N LYS A 73 -0.31 20.81 -23.07
CA LYS A 73 -0.65 20.59 -24.47
C LYS A 73 0.23 19.43 -24.96
N ILE A 74 -0.25 18.20 -24.82
CA ILE A 74 0.45 17.02 -25.30
C ILE A 74 0.46 17.14 -26.82
N LYS A 75 1.65 17.27 -27.41
CA LYS A 75 1.80 17.14 -28.86
C LYS A 75 1.31 15.73 -29.23
N LYS A 76 0.26 15.66 -30.06
CA LYS A 76 -0.45 14.45 -30.53
C LYS A 76 0.41 13.50 -31.38
N ASN A 77 1.69 13.32 -31.05
CA ASN A 77 2.59 12.67 -31.99
C ASN A 77 2.45 11.14 -31.97
N LYS A 78 1.92 10.54 -30.89
CA LYS A 78 1.58 9.12 -30.78
C LYS A 78 0.38 8.92 -29.86
N GLU A 79 -0.65 8.23 -30.33
CA GLU A 79 -1.86 7.89 -29.58
C GLU A 79 -2.03 6.36 -29.58
N ILE A 80 -2.41 5.79 -28.44
CA ILE A 80 -2.85 4.40 -28.35
C ILE A 80 -4.37 4.42 -28.55
N THR A 81 -4.89 3.74 -29.57
CA THR A 81 -6.30 3.78 -29.94
C THR A 81 -6.91 2.40 -30.16
N GLY A 82 -8.24 2.34 -30.08
CA GLY A 82 -9.03 1.17 -30.51
C GLY A 82 -8.90 -0.07 -29.62
N LYS A 83 -8.78 -1.25 -30.25
CA LYS A 83 -8.84 -2.57 -29.59
C LYS A 83 -7.74 -2.80 -28.55
N LEU A 84 -6.54 -2.29 -28.80
CA LEU A 84 -5.40 -2.46 -27.90
C LEU A 84 -5.63 -1.70 -26.58
N LEU A 85 -6.22 -0.51 -26.64
CA LEU A 85 -6.59 0.26 -25.46
C LEU A 85 -7.65 -0.47 -24.62
N PHE A 86 -8.65 -1.08 -25.27
CA PHE A 86 -9.66 -1.90 -24.58
C PHE A 86 -9.02 -3.04 -23.78
N ILE A 87 -8.10 -3.78 -24.39
CA ILE A 87 -7.39 -4.86 -23.70
C ILE A 87 -6.60 -4.33 -22.50
N ILE A 88 -5.88 -3.20 -22.66
CA ILE A 88 -5.12 -2.57 -21.57
C ILE A 88 -6.03 -2.13 -20.42
N VAL A 89 -7.19 -1.51 -20.73
CA VAL A 89 -8.14 -1.03 -19.74
C VAL A 89 -8.74 -2.20 -18.95
N VAL A 90 -9.20 -3.24 -19.64
CA VAL A 90 -9.81 -4.42 -19.02
C VAL A 90 -8.79 -5.16 -18.14
N THR A 91 -7.57 -5.37 -18.64
CA THR A 91 -6.50 -6.03 -17.87
C THR A 91 -6.10 -5.22 -16.65
N ALA A 92 -5.92 -3.90 -16.78
CA ALA A 92 -5.58 -3.03 -15.65
C ALA A 92 -6.69 -3.02 -14.58
N LEU A 93 -7.96 -3.00 -14.99
CA LEU A 93 -9.10 -3.09 -14.08
C LEU A 93 -9.12 -4.42 -13.33
N PHE A 94 -8.93 -5.53 -14.03
CA PHE A 94 -8.94 -6.87 -13.45
C PHE A 94 -7.77 -7.07 -12.46
N ILE A 95 -6.57 -6.59 -12.81
CA ILE A 95 -5.41 -6.62 -11.92
C ILE A 95 -5.69 -5.77 -10.68
N PHE A 96 -6.20 -4.55 -10.84
CA PHE A 96 -6.44 -3.69 -9.69
C PHE A 96 -7.54 -4.23 -8.76
N SER A 97 -8.65 -4.72 -9.31
CA SER A 97 -9.73 -5.28 -8.52
C SER A 97 -9.32 -6.57 -7.80
N SER A 98 -8.56 -7.46 -8.44
CA SER A 98 -8.04 -8.69 -7.80
C SER A 98 -7.05 -8.40 -6.68
N LEU A 99 -6.11 -7.45 -6.88
CA LEU A 99 -5.21 -6.98 -5.83
C LEU A 99 -5.96 -6.37 -4.64
N PHE A 100 -6.98 -5.55 -4.90
CA PHE A 100 -7.77 -4.94 -3.83
C PHE A 100 -8.52 -5.98 -3.00
N LEU A 101 -9.11 -6.98 -3.66
CA LEU A 101 -9.88 -8.03 -3.02
C LEU A 101 -9.00 -8.99 -2.20
N THR A 102 -7.86 -9.39 -2.77
CA THR A 102 -6.87 -10.20 -2.04
C THR A 102 -6.37 -9.47 -0.80
N TYR A 103 -6.11 -8.17 -0.91
CA TYR A 103 -5.71 -7.36 0.23
C TYR A 103 -6.78 -7.32 1.33
N LEU A 104 -8.04 -7.04 0.98
CA LEU A 104 -9.15 -7.13 1.95
C LEU A 104 -9.25 -8.50 2.62
N PHE A 105 -9.12 -9.57 1.85
CA PHE A 105 -9.24 -10.93 2.35
C PHE A 105 -8.13 -11.29 3.34
N ILE A 106 -6.88 -10.94 3.03
CA ILE A 106 -5.73 -11.13 3.93
C ILE A 106 -6.03 -10.46 5.28
N ASN A 107 -6.67 -9.29 5.26
CA ASN A 107 -6.89 -8.52 6.48
C ASN A 107 -8.01 -9.07 7.32
N PHE A 108 -9.09 -9.54 6.68
CA PHE A 108 -10.09 -10.32 7.38
C PHE A 108 -9.48 -11.57 8.02
N LYS A 109 -8.65 -12.32 7.29
CA LYS A 109 -7.98 -13.52 7.83
C LYS A 109 -7.11 -13.18 9.05
N ILE A 110 -6.30 -12.13 8.98
CA ILE A 110 -5.46 -11.67 10.10
C ILE A 110 -6.32 -11.26 11.30
N PHE A 111 -7.37 -10.45 11.06
CA PHE A 111 -8.26 -9.99 12.12
C PHE A 111 -8.94 -11.17 12.82
N PHE A 112 -9.52 -12.10 12.07
CA PHE A 112 -10.18 -13.27 12.64
C PHE A 112 -9.21 -14.17 13.39
N ASN A 113 -7.98 -14.37 12.89
CA ASN A 113 -6.99 -15.17 13.59
C ASN A 113 -6.55 -14.54 14.92
N ILE A 114 -6.51 -13.21 15.03
CA ILE A 114 -6.18 -12.51 16.29
C ILE A 114 -7.37 -12.51 17.27
N VAL A 115 -8.59 -12.25 16.77
CA VAL A 115 -9.76 -12.06 17.62
C VAL A 115 -10.43 -13.37 18.00
N ILE A 116 -10.46 -14.34 17.09
CA ILE A 116 -11.11 -15.64 17.28
C ILE A 116 -10.09 -16.74 16.95
N SER A 117 -9.31 -17.12 17.97
CA SER A 117 -8.39 -18.25 17.89
C SER A 117 -9.15 -19.50 17.43
N ASN A 118 -8.81 -20.07 16.27
CA ASN A 118 -9.38 -21.27 15.63
C ASN A 118 -10.58 -21.14 14.67
N ASN A 119 -10.77 -20.01 13.98
CA ASN A 119 -11.76 -19.96 12.90
C ASN A 119 -11.21 -20.48 11.55
N ASN A 120 -11.05 -21.81 11.42
CA ASN A 120 -10.83 -22.46 10.12
C ASN A 120 -12.01 -22.28 9.15
N TYR A 121 -13.17 -21.81 9.62
CA TYR A 121 -14.40 -21.66 8.84
C TYR A 121 -14.36 -20.58 7.74
N LEU A 122 -13.39 -19.68 7.73
CA LEU A 122 -13.24 -18.66 6.68
C LEU A 122 -12.30 -19.08 5.53
N LEU A 123 -11.72 -20.28 5.59
CA LEU A 123 -10.70 -20.75 4.63
C LEU A 123 -11.28 -21.42 3.38
N ASP A 124 -12.60 -21.62 3.28
CA ASP A 124 -13.20 -22.13 2.06
C ASP A 124 -13.35 -21.00 1.03
N PHE A 125 -12.23 -20.75 0.34
CA PHE A 125 -12.14 -19.77 -0.73
C PHE A 125 -12.95 -20.25 -1.93
N ASN A 126 -14.22 -19.88 -2.01
CA ASN A 126 -15.03 -20.20 -3.18
C ASN A 126 -14.58 -19.35 -4.38
N PHE A 127 -13.81 -19.97 -5.27
CA PHE A 127 -13.22 -19.33 -6.46
C PHE A 127 -14.26 -18.63 -7.33
N ASN A 128 -15.46 -19.21 -7.49
CA ASN A 128 -16.53 -18.60 -8.28
C ASN A 128 -17.04 -17.31 -7.64
N LYS A 129 -17.22 -17.29 -6.31
CA LYS A 129 -17.60 -16.08 -5.57
C LYS A 129 -16.52 -15.01 -5.66
N TYR A 130 -15.25 -15.41 -5.60
CA TYR A 130 -14.13 -14.49 -5.77
C TYR A 130 -14.16 -13.81 -7.16
N ILE A 131 -14.29 -14.57 -8.25
CA ILE A 131 -14.37 -13.99 -9.60
C ILE A 131 -15.53 -12.99 -9.71
N ILE A 132 -16.72 -13.35 -9.22
CA ILE A 132 -17.89 -12.46 -9.24
C ILE A 132 -17.59 -11.16 -8.50
N SER A 133 -16.96 -11.23 -7.33
CA SER A 133 -16.58 -10.06 -6.56
C SER A 133 -15.53 -9.18 -7.27
N VAL A 134 -14.56 -9.78 -7.97
CA VAL A 134 -13.57 -9.07 -8.79
C VAL A 134 -14.26 -8.29 -9.92
N VAL A 135 -15.25 -8.90 -10.57
CA VAL A 135 -16.05 -8.24 -11.62
C VAL A 135 -16.86 -7.08 -11.05
N ILE A 136 -17.56 -7.27 -9.94
CA ILE A 136 -18.33 -6.19 -9.28
C ILE A 136 -17.43 -5.00 -8.93
N ILE A 137 -16.27 -5.25 -8.33
CA ILE A 137 -15.31 -4.18 -7.99
C ILE A 137 -14.77 -3.49 -9.25
N SER A 138 -14.50 -4.25 -10.32
CA SER A 138 -14.05 -3.67 -11.60
C SER A 138 -15.08 -2.69 -12.18
N ILE A 139 -16.38 -3.00 -12.07
CA ILE A 139 -17.47 -2.10 -12.50
C ILE A 139 -17.53 -0.86 -11.61
N LEU A 140 -17.44 -1.02 -10.28
CA LEU A 140 -17.43 0.09 -9.33
C LEU A 140 -16.27 1.06 -9.56
N LEU A 141 -15.11 0.55 -9.99
CA LEU A 141 -13.89 1.32 -10.24
C LEU A 141 -13.98 2.31 -11.41
N ILE A 142 -14.95 2.13 -12.31
CA ILE A 142 -15.24 3.05 -13.42
C ILE A 142 -15.73 4.40 -12.89
N PHE A 143 -16.50 4.39 -11.80
CA PHE A 143 -17.05 5.62 -11.25
C PHE A 143 -15.98 6.43 -10.49
N ARG A 144 -15.75 7.67 -10.94
CA ARG A 144 -14.75 8.58 -10.37
C ARG A 144 -14.85 8.76 -8.85
N LYS A 145 -16.06 8.89 -8.31
CA LYS A 145 -16.29 9.04 -6.85
C LYS A 145 -15.89 7.77 -6.08
N LEU A 146 -16.25 6.60 -6.60
CA LEU A 146 -15.96 5.31 -5.97
C LEU A 146 -14.46 5.00 -5.96
N LYS A 147 -13.71 5.42 -6.98
CA LYS A 147 -12.25 5.32 -7.00
C LYS A 147 -11.58 6.00 -5.78
N LEU A 148 -12.05 7.18 -5.40
CA LEU A 148 -11.52 7.89 -4.22
C LEU A 148 -11.89 7.19 -2.91
N ILE A 149 -13.10 6.61 -2.86
CA ILE A 149 -13.55 5.83 -1.70
C ILE A 149 -12.70 4.57 -1.55
N ILE A 150 -12.47 3.82 -2.64
CA ILE A 150 -11.62 2.62 -2.65
C ILE A 150 -10.21 2.95 -2.17
N LYS A 151 -9.63 4.08 -2.61
CA LYS A 151 -8.34 4.55 -2.12
C LYS A 151 -8.31 4.75 -0.60
N LYS A 152 -9.34 5.40 -0.05
CA LYS A 152 -9.45 5.59 1.41
C LYS A 152 -9.60 4.26 2.14
N ILE A 153 -10.40 3.34 1.61
CA ILE A 153 -10.58 1.99 2.16
C ILE A 153 -9.23 1.25 2.20
N ILE A 154 -8.45 1.27 1.12
CA ILE A 154 -7.10 0.65 1.07
C ILE A 154 -6.22 1.17 2.23
N LEU A 155 -6.22 2.47 2.47
CA LEU A 155 -5.37 3.10 3.48
C LEU A 155 -5.85 2.86 4.92
N ILE A 156 -7.17 2.89 5.15
CA ILE A 156 -7.75 2.51 6.45
C ILE A 156 -7.39 1.05 6.75
N ASN A 157 -7.48 0.20 5.73
CA ASN A 157 -7.20 -1.21 5.83
C ASN A 157 -5.70 -1.46 6.11
N PHE A 158 -4.80 -0.71 5.46
CA PHE A 158 -3.37 -0.70 5.80
C PHE A 158 -3.10 -0.33 7.26
N LEU A 159 -3.75 0.72 7.77
CA LEU A 159 -3.62 1.12 9.17
C LEU A 159 -4.09 0.03 10.12
N MET A 160 -5.25 -0.59 9.85
CA MET A 160 -5.80 -1.70 10.64
C MET A 160 -4.84 -2.89 10.73
N ILE A 161 -4.23 -3.31 9.61
CA ILE A 161 -3.27 -4.42 9.65
C ILE A 161 -2.03 -4.00 10.43
N SER A 162 -1.52 -2.80 10.21
CA SER A 162 -0.30 -2.34 10.87
C SER A 162 -0.47 -2.30 12.39
N SER A 163 -1.65 -1.87 12.88
CA SER A 163 -1.95 -1.88 14.31
C SER A 163 -2.06 -3.29 14.85
N MET A 164 -2.67 -4.21 14.10
CA MET A 164 -2.74 -5.63 14.46
C MET A 164 -1.35 -6.29 14.51
N ILE A 165 -0.45 -5.98 13.58
CA ILE A 165 0.92 -6.51 13.58
C ILE A 165 1.68 -6.01 14.81
N TRP A 166 1.60 -4.72 15.11
CA TRP A 166 2.28 -4.15 16.29
C TRP A 166 1.70 -4.68 17.60
N TYR A 167 0.37 -4.87 17.67
CA TYR A 167 -0.28 -5.51 18.80
C TYR A 167 0.21 -6.95 19.01
N ALA A 168 0.29 -7.74 17.93
CA ALA A 168 0.79 -9.10 17.99
C ALA A 168 2.27 -9.16 18.41
N LYS A 169 3.12 -8.25 17.88
CA LYS A 169 4.54 -8.15 18.25
C LYS A 169 4.72 -7.84 19.74
N LEU A 170 3.88 -6.96 20.31
CA LEU A 170 3.92 -6.62 21.74
C LEU A 170 3.53 -7.78 22.65
N ASN A 171 2.61 -8.62 22.21
CA ASN A 171 2.09 -9.75 22.98
C ASN A 171 2.76 -11.08 22.63
N ASN A 172 3.85 -11.06 21.83
CA ASN A 172 4.55 -12.25 21.33
C ASN A 172 3.62 -13.28 20.65
N ILE A 173 2.57 -12.80 19.97
CA ILE A 173 1.65 -13.66 19.22
C ILE A 173 2.29 -13.96 17.86
N LEU A 174 2.60 -15.22 17.60
CA LEU A 174 3.17 -15.67 16.33
C LEU A 174 2.09 -15.72 15.25
N PHE A 175 2.34 -15.03 14.13
CA PHE A 175 1.54 -15.17 12.91
C PHE A 175 1.95 -16.41 12.12
N ASN A 176 1.73 -17.60 12.69
CA ASN A 176 1.86 -18.82 11.91
C ASN A 176 0.69 -18.90 10.91
N ASP A 177 1.00 -19.01 9.61
CA ASP A 177 0.06 -19.36 8.51
C ASP A 177 -0.95 -18.30 8.02
N THR A 178 -0.84 -17.04 8.45
CA THR A 178 -1.84 -16.01 8.08
C THR A 178 -1.59 -15.41 6.70
N PHE A 179 -0.34 -15.06 6.38
CA PHE A 179 0.05 -14.59 5.06
C PHE A 179 0.21 -15.78 4.10
N LEU A 180 -0.43 -15.69 2.92
CA LEU A 180 -0.32 -16.66 1.83
C LEU A 180 1.13 -16.91 1.35
N VAL A 181 2.08 -16.10 1.82
CA VAL A 181 3.49 -16.09 1.41
C VAL A 181 4.37 -16.88 2.39
N LYS A 182 3.92 -18.04 2.90
CA LYS A 182 4.75 -18.86 3.80
C LYS A 182 5.80 -19.69 3.04
N ASN A 183 5.60 -19.97 1.76
CA ASN A 183 6.45 -20.95 1.03
C ASN A 183 7.62 -20.35 0.24
N HIS A 184 7.68 -19.02 0.04
CA HIS A 184 8.70 -18.43 -0.84
C HIS A 184 9.44 -17.21 -0.29
N LEU A 185 9.04 -16.67 0.86
CA LEU A 185 9.71 -15.52 1.45
C LEU A 185 9.89 -15.72 2.95
N THR A 186 11.11 -16.07 3.36
CA THR A 186 11.57 -16.04 4.75
C THR A 186 11.70 -14.59 5.20
N PHE A 187 10.58 -13.89 5.41
CA PHE A 187 10.60 -12.56 5.99
C PHE A 187 9.94 -12.59 7.36
N ASP A 188 10.78 -12.53 8.39
CA ASP A 188 10.41 -12.30 9.80
C ASP A 188 9.69 -10.95 10.04
N ASN A 189 9.38 -10.21 8.96
CA ASN A 189 8.95 -8.82 9.02
C ASN A 189 7.62 -8.60 8.28
N VAL A 190 6.54 -9.06 8.90
CA VAL A 190 5.16 -8.95 8.39
C VAL A 190 4.77 -7.52 7.95
N ASN A 191 5.33 -6.49 8.59
CA ASN A 191 5.11 -5.10 8.22
C ASN A 191 5.64 -4.74 6.82
N SER A 192 6.77 -5.33 6.39
CA SER A 192 7.34 -5.07 5.07
C SER A 192 6.49 -5.69 3.97
N ILE A 193 5.90 -6.88 4.21
CA ILE A 193 4.94 -7.53 3.32
C ILE A 193 3.69 -6.66 3.16
N ASN A 194 3.13 -6.16 4.27
CA ASN A 194 1.97 -5.26 4.23
C ASN A 194 2.27 -3.98 3.40
N LEU A 195 3.47 -3.42 3.54
CA LEU A 195 3.91 -2.29 2.72
C LEU A 195 4.09 -2.61 1.24
N LEU A 196 4.64 -3.78 0.92
CA LEU A 196 4.79 -4.24 -0.47
C LEU A 196 3.43 -4.44 -1.13
N LEU A 197 2.45 -5.00 -0.41
CA LEU A 197 1.07 -5.09 -0.88
C LEU A 197 0.47 -3.69 -1.10
N LEU A 198 0.68 -2.76 -0.17
CA LEU A 198 0.23 -1.38 -0.35
C LEU A 198 0.91 -0.71 -1.56
N LEU A 199 2.22 -0.87 -1.76
CA LEU A 199 2.94 -0.37 -2.94
C LEU A 199 2.31 -0.93 -4.24
N SER A 200 2.00 -2.23 -4.29
CA SER A 200 1.35 -2.83 -5.46
C SER A 200 -0.02 -2.21 -5.76
N LEU A 201 -0.79 -1.89 -4.71
CA LEU A 201 -2.07 -1.20 -4.81
C LEU A 201 -1.92 0.27 -5.23
N GLU A 202 -0.88 0.95 -4.78
CA GLU A 202 -0.57 2.32 -5.18
C GLU A 202 -0.22 2.41 -6.67
N ILE A 203 0.61 1.50 -7.15
CA ILE A 203 1.02 1.41 -8.55
C ILE A 203 -0.18 1.10 -9.44
N SER A 204 -0.99 0.12 -9.07
CA SER A 204 -2.19 -0.24 -9.84
C SER A 204 -3.25 0.88 -9.80
N TYR A 205 -3.45 1.53 -8.65
CA TYR A 205 -4.30 2.72 -8.54
C TYR A 205 -3.80 3.87 -9.42
N TYR A 206 -2.49 4.12 -9.44
CA TYR A 206 -1.85 5.13 -10.27
C TYR A 206 -2.14 4.88 -11.75
N LEU A 207 -1.86 3.66 -12.22
CA LEU A 207 -2.08 3.25 -13.60
C LEU A 207 -3.56 3.37 -13.97
N TRP A 208 -4.46 2.89 -13.11
CA TRP A 208 -5.89 3.01 -13.33
C TRP A 208 -6.36 4.46 -13.38
N SER A 209 -5.84 5.32 -12.50
CA SER A 209 -6.17 6.75 -12.49
C SER A 209 -5.79 7.42 -13.81
N TYR A 210 -4.60 7.10 -14.34
CA TYR A 210 -4.13 7.58 -15.64
C TYR A 210 -5.03 7.12 -16.80
N LEU A 211 -5.32 5.81 -16.90
CA LEU A 211 -6.14 5.27 -17.99
C LEU A 211 -7.57 5.85 -18.01
N SER A 212 -8.12 6.11 -16.84
CA SER A 212 -9.53 6.51 -16.67
C SER A 212 -9.82 8.01 -16.79
N GLN A 213 -8.84 8.82 -17.21
CA GLN A 213 -9.02 10.27 -17.24
C GLN A 213 -10.19 10.63 -18.18
N ALA A 214 -10.93 11.68 -17.81
CA ALA A 214 -12.28 11.96 -18.32
C ALA A 214 -12.46 11.99 -19.85
N ASN A 215 -11.38 12.22 -20.60
CA ASN A 215 -11.42 12.27 -22.07
C ASN A 215 -10.87 11.00 -22.75
N TYR A 216 -10.16 10.13 -22.02
CA TYR A 216 -9.45 9.00 -22.65
C TYR A 216 -10.36 7.79 -22.88
N LEU A 217 -11.28 7.53 -21.94
CA LEU A 217 -12.23 6.42 -22.06
C LEU A 217 -13.40 6.75 -23.01
N THR A 218 -13.77 8.02 -23.15
CA THR A 218 -14.81 8.45 -24.10
C THR A 218 -14.30 8.43 -25.53
N ASP A 219 -13.08 8.94 -25.73
CA ASP A 219 -12.51 9.14 -27.06
C ASP A 219 -11.75 7.88 -27.55
N TRP A 220 -11.67 6.84 -26.71
CA TRP A 220 -10.89 5.60 -26.95
C TRP A 220 -9.47 5.88 -27.44
N SER A 221 -8.87 6.94 -26.90
CA SER A 221 -7.55 7.43 -27.29
C SER A 221 -6.78 7.90 -26.07
N ILE A 222 -5.58 7.36 -25.86
CA ILE A 222 -4.65 7.82 -24.83
C ILE A 222 -3.44 8.43 -25.51
N PRO A 223 -3.12 9.71 -25.25
CA PRO A 223 -1.93 10.34 -25.81
C PRO A 223 -0.67 9.79 -25.11
N ALA A 224 0.41 9.63 -25.89
CA ALA A 224 1.70 9.22 -25.35
C ALA A 224 2.21 10.19 -24.27
N GLN A 225 2.80 9.62 -23.22
CA GLN A 225 2.98 10.27 -21.93
C GLN A 225 4.00 11.44 -21.94
N PRO A 226 3.71 12.57 -21.25
CA PRO A 226 4.73 13.53 -20.86
C PRO A 226 5.67 13.00 -19.76
N ASN A 227 6.96 13.37 -19.79
CA ASN A 227 8.01 12.98 -18.82
C ASN A 227 7.64 13.16 -17.33
N ASN A 228 6.66 14.02 -17.00
CA ASN A 228 6.20 14.28 -15.64
C ASN A 228 5.44 13.10 -15.00
N LEU A 229 4.87 12.18 -15.79
CA LEU A 229 4.25 10.94 -15.29
C LEU A 229 5.29 10.03 -14.64
N LEU A 230 6.36 9.71 -15.38
CA LEU A 230 7.47 8.88 -14.89
C LEU A 230 8.06 9.44 -13.59
N ILE A 231 8.19 10.76 -13.49
CA ILE A 231 8.65 11.41 -12.27
C ILE A 231 7.74 11.12 -11.07
N SER A 232 6.42 11.19 -11.27
CA SER A 232 5.45 10.90 -10.19
C SER A 232 5.51 9.43 -9.79
N PHE A 233 5.63 8.53 -10.77
CA PHE A 233 5.77 7.10 -10.53
C PHE A 233 7.03 6.74 -9.73
N VAL A 234 8.18 7.29 -10.12
CA VAL A 234 9.45 7.10 -9.41
C VAL A 234 9.37 7.63 -7.97
N LYS A 235 8.67 8.74 -7.72
CA LYS A 235 8.47 9.28 -6.36
C LYS A 235 7.70 8.31 -5.46
N ILE A 236 6.67 7.63 -5.98
CA ILE A 236 5.92 6.62 -5.24
C ILE A 236 6.87 5.48 -4.85
N ILE A 237 7.56 4.90 -5.83
CA ILE A 237 8.47 3.78 -5.61
C ILE A 237 9.55 4.14 -4.59
N PHE A 238 10.21 5.29 -4.77
CA PHE A 238 11.27 5.74 -3.88
C PHE A 238 10.77 5.94 -2.45
N PHE A 239 9.60 6.56 -2.27
CA PHE A 239 9.01 6.75 -0.95
C PHE A 239 8.77 5.42 -0.23
N TYR A 240 8.13 4.46 -0.89
CA TYR A 240 7.84 3.16 -0.27
C TYR A 240 9.10 2.33 -0.03
N LEU A 241 10.11 2.38 -0.91
CA LEU A 241 11.40 1.72 -0.68
C LEU A 241 12.09 2.23 0.58
N MET A 242 12.06 3.54 0.84
CA MET A 242 12.61 4.12 2.07
C MET A 242 11.88 3.62 3.31
N VAL A 243 10.55 3.48 3.25
CA VAL A 243 9.77 2.94 4.37
C VAL A 243 9.98 1.43 4.53
N ILE A 244 10.21 0.68 3.46
CA ILE A 244 10.56 -0.74 3.55
C ILE A 244 11.93 -0.90 4.24
N LEU A 245 12.92 -0.11 3.84
CA LEU A 245 14.24 -0.08 4.49
C LEU A 245 14.14 0.23 5.98
N TYR A 246 13.28 1.18 6.36
CA TYR A 246 13.00 1.48 7.76
C TYR A 246 12.60 0.22 8.56
N TYR A 247 11.63 -0.54 8.05
CA TYR A 247 11.15 -1.74 8.75
C TYR A 247 12.20 -2.84 8.80
N PHE A 248 13.02 -3.01 7.77
CA PHE A 248 14.15 -3.94 7.78
C PHE A 248 15.16 -3.62 8.89
N ILE A 249 15.41 -2.34 9.17
CA ILE A 249 16.34 -1.93 10.24
C ILE A 249 15.73 -2.22 11.62
N ILE A 250 14.42 -2.08 11.80
CA ILE A 250 13.75 -2.38 13.08
C ILE A 250 13.71 -3.87 13.41
N SER A 251 13.58 -4.72 12.39
CA SER A 251 13.47 -6.16 12.61
C SER A 251 14.79 -6.82 13.01
N ASN A 252 15.91 -6.19 12.65
CA ASN A 252 17.25 -6.62 13.03
C ASN A 252 17.65 -6.03 14.38
#